data_AF-D8SLT6-F1
#
_entry.id   AF-D8SLT6-F1
#
_cell.length_a   1.000
_cell.length_b   1.000
_cell.length_c   1.000
_cell.angle_alpha   90.00
_cell.angle_beta   90.00
_cell.angle_gamma   90.00
#
_symmetry.space_group_name_H-M   'P 1'
#
loop_
_entity.id
_entity.type
_entity.pdbx_description
1 polymer ?
#
loop_
_entity_poly.entity_id
_entity_poly.type
_entity_poly.pdbx_seq_one_letter_code
_entity_poly.pdbx_strand_id
1 'polypeptide(L)'
;PYHGVDATLRGLAGAAEGFGAASIGGLEGDTYPVTNLLDDGPGSLRYAAARDEPLWVVFNVSGTISLASPLRVTSHKTIDGRGQRIKITGNGLLLQSCEHVIVNNLEFERGRGDAITIVADAKDVWIDRCTLSDYNDGLIDITRRSTRVTVSRCHFYQHKKTMLISANPRHVGDRNIKVTIHHCYFDQTQERHPRVRFAKVHLYNIYFREWGVYGVRASVEAQIVSEHNVYEAGTSKRAFDYFIEKAPDSDIAVAGSISSDGDVFLNGAEGPANSTAFLPEDYYSMNPKVHPAGKQLVRVIRETAGWQNIPLPGSSSVKVSSISFSKCLDQFPFDFRKATRVLMSTTVVITKRLTAQPEAKFRSRKSLPDHGDGMVELTNSGVGSFTRAA
;
A
#
# COMPACT_ATOMS: atom_id res chain seq x y z
N PRO A 1 4.18 0.13 12.95
CA PRO A 1 3.44 -0.98 12.29
C PRO A 1 4.37 -1.86 11.43
N TYR A 2 3.91 -3.04 11.01
CA TYR A 2 4.50 -3.85 9.90
C TYR A 2 5.98 -4.28 10.02
N HIS A 3 6.49 -4.55 11.22
CA HIS A 3 7.88 -5.03 11.37
C HIS A 3 8.05 -6.44 10.79
N GLY A 4 8.76 -6.56 9.66
CA GLY A 4 9.12 -7.84 9.03
C GLY A 4 8.44 -8.13 7.68
N VAL A 5 7.51 -7.29 7.21
CA VAL A 5 6.83 -7.50 5.90
C VAL A 5 7.76 -7.44 4.69
N ASP A 6 8.97 -6.91 4.88
CA ASP A 6 10.05 -6.82 3.89
C ASP A 6 11.15 -7.88 4.08
N ALA A 7 10.96 -8.86 4.98
CA ALA A 7 11.87 -9.99 5.13
C ALA A 7 11.65 -11.08 4.05
N THR A 8 10.46 -11.17 3.48
CA THR A 8 10.10 -12.15 2.43
C THR A 8 9.28 -11.48 1.32
N LEU A 9 9.32 -12.04 0.10
CA LEU A 9 8.66 -11.42 -1.05
C LEU A 9 7.14 -11.29 -0.81
N ARG A 10 6.50 -12.36 -0.35
CA ARG A 10 5.06 -12.40 -0.04
C ARG A 10 4.68 -11.78 1.32
N GLY A 11 5.63 -11.22 2.08
CA GLY A 11 5.43 -10.76 3.47
C GLY A 11 4.42 -9.63 3.71
N LEU A 12 3.82 -9.06 2.64
CA LEU A 12 2.72 -8.10 2.72
C LEU A 12 1.33 -8.77 2.75
N ALA A 13 1.20 -10.02 2.33
CA ALA A 13 -0.11 -10.67 2.20
C ALA A 13 -0.78 -10.88 3.57
N GLY A 14 -1.98 -10.33 3.76
CA GLY A 14 -2.72 -10.42 5.02
C GLY A 14 -2.05 -9.70 6.20
N ALA A 15 -1.03 -8.88 5.93
CA ALA A 15 -0.24 -8.21 6.96
C ALA A 15 -0.80 -6.84 7.38
N ALA A 16 -1.81 -6.32 6.68
CA ALA A 16 -2.38 -4.99 6.89
C ALA A 16 -3.05 -4.85 8.27
N GLU A 17 -2.91 -3.68 8.90
CA GLU A 17 -3.55 -3.35 10.17
C GLU A 17 -4.88 -2.61 9.89
N GLY A 18 -5.92 -2.87 10.69
CA GLY A 18 -7.23 -2.23 10.57
C GLY A 18 -8.15 -2.86 9.52
N PHE A 19 -9.05 -2.04 8.95
CA PHE A 19 -10.16 -2.52 8.12
C PHE A 19 -9.75 -3.29 6.85
N GLY A 20 -8.57 -3.02 6.29
CA GLY A 20 -8.01 -3.74 5.15
C GLY A 20 -7.25 -5.04 5.48
N ALA A 21 -7.28 -5.54 6.72
CA ALA A 21 -6.46 -6.68 7.16
C ALA A 21 -6.57 -7.95 6.29
N ALA A 22 -7.72 -8.21 5.66
CA ALA A 22 -7.92 -9.35 4.76
C ALA A 22 -7.32 -9.17 3.35
N SER A 23 -6.53 -8.12 3.10
CA SER A 23 -5.85 -7.89 1.81
C SER A 23 -4.69 -8.87 1.61
N ILE A 24 -4.95 -10.02 0.97
CA ILE A 24 -3.89 -10.99 0.62
C ILE A 24 -3.13 -10.64 -0.67
N GLY A 25 -3.69 -9.78 -1.52
CA GLY A 25 -3.08 -9.44 -2.81
C GLY A 25 -2.95 -10.65 -3.73
N GLY A 26 -1.88 -10.71 -4.51
CA GLY A 26 -1.52 -11.86 -5.35
C GLY A 26 -0.76 -12.96 -4.61
N LEU A 27 -1.10 -13.26 -3.35
CA LEU A 27 -0.37 -14.24 -2.52
C LEU A 27 -0.19 -15.59 -3.22
N GLU A 28 -1.30 -16.16 -3.67
CA GLU A 28 -1.43 -17.47 -4.32
C GLU A 28 -1.02 -17.44 -5.81
N GLY A 29 -0.61 -16.26 -6.30
CA GLY A 29 -0.25 -16.03 -7.70
C GLY A 29 1.22 -16.21 -8.00
N ASP A 30 1.53 -16.37 -9.29
CA ASP A 30 2.89 -16.30 -9.79
C ASP A 30 3.49 -14.90 -9.63
N THR A 31 4.83 -14.82 -9.62
CA THR A 31 5.53 -13.52 -9.61
C THR A 31 5.69 -13.02 -11.05
N TYR A 32 5.07 -11.89 -11.38
CA TYR A 32 5.16 -11.29 -12.71
C TYR A 32 6.24 -10.19 -12.74
N PRO A 33 7.35 -10.36 -13.47
CA PRO A 33 8.34 -9.30 -13.64
C PRO A 33 7.93 -8.34 -14.76
N VAL A 34 7.63 -7.08 -14.41
CA VAL A 34 7.53 -5.98 -15.38
C VAL A 34 8.93 -5.68 -15.93
N THR A 35 9.08 -5.80 -17.24
CA THR A 35 10.35 -5.68 -17.99
C THR A 35 10.42 -4.45 -18.89
N ASN A 36 9.32 -3.71 -19.06
CA ASN A 36 9.29 -2.46 -19.80
C ASN A 36 8.35 -1.43 -19.15
N LEU A 37 8.50 -0.17 -19.54
CA LEU A 37 7.74 0.98 -19.02
C LEU A 37 6.64 1.46 -19.99
N LEU A 38 6.22 0.60 -20.94
CA LEU A 38 5.16 0.93 -21.89
C LEU A 38 3.80 0.94 -21.18
N ASP A 39 2.82 1.65 -21.76
CA ASP A 39 1.45 1.70 -21.24
C ASP A 39 0.73 0.35 -21.31
N ASP A 40 1.05 -0.48 -22.32
CA ASP A 40 0.45 -1.80 -22.53
C ASP A 40 1.42 -2.74 -23.30
N GLY A 41 1.02 -4.00 -23.45
CA GLY A 41 1.76 -5.08 -24.12
C GLY A 41 2.51 -5.98 -23.16
N PRO A 42 2.93 -7.18 -23.58
CA PRO A 42 3.65 -8.13 -22.73
C PRO A 42 4.88 -7.49 -22.05
N GLY A 43 5.05 -7.77 -20.75
CA GLY A 43 6.11 -7.19 -19.92
C GLY A 43 5.80 -5.80 -19.34
N SER A 44 4.65 -5.18 -19.68
CA SER A 44 4.18 -3.93 -19.05
C SER A 44 3.41 -4.19 -17.74
N LEU A 45 3.21 -3.12 -16.96
CA LEU A 45 2.36 -3.17 -15.76
C LEU A 45 0.88 -3.42 -16.09
N ARG A 46 0.35 -2.81 -17.15
CA ARG A 46 -1.08 -2.94 -17.53
C ARG A 46 -1.42 -4.37 -17.93
N TYR A 47 -0.57 -5.01 -18.72
CA TYR A 47 -0.74 -6.39 -19.14
C TYR A 47 -0.88 -7.34 -17.93
N ALA A 48 -0.06 -7.15 -16.89
CA ALA A 48 -0.12 -7.94 -15.65
C ALA A 48 -1.34 -7.59 -14.78
N ALA A 49 -1.62 -6.29 -14.58
CA ALA A 49 -2.71 -5.82 -13.72
C ALA A 49 -4.11 -6.16 -14.27
N ALA A 50 -4.24 -6.31 -15.59
CA ALA A 50 -5.46 -6.70 -16.27
C ALA A 50 -5.70 -8.23 -16.33
N ARG A 51 -4.79 -9.06 -15.82
CA ARG A 51 -4.95 -10.52 -15.81
C ARG A 51 -6.02 -11.00 -14.82
N ASP A 52 -6.65 -12.12 -15.13
CA ASP A 52 -7.70 -12.70 -14.29
C ASP A 52 -7.10 -13.51 -13.13
N GLU A 53 -6.04 -14.27 -13.41
CA GLU A 53 -5.29 -15.06 -12.44
C GLU A 53 -4.60 -14.19 -11.35
N PRO A 54 -4.45 -14.69 -10.11
CA PRO A 54 -3.67 -14.02 -9.08
C PRO A 54 -2.23 -13.75 -9.53
N LEU A 55 -1.70 -12.55 -9.28
CA LEU A 55 -0.31 -12.20 -9.63
C LEU A 55 0.34 -11.26 -8.61
N TRP A 56 1.60 -11.55 -8.29
CA TRP A 56 2.50 -10.65 -7.55
C TRP A 56 3.42 -9.93 -8.53
N VAL A 57 3.02 -8.72 -8.92
CA VAL A 57 3.72 -7.90 -9.91
C VAL A 57 4.92 -7.22 -9.24
N VAL A 58 6.11 -7.49 -9.75
CA VAL A 58 7.40 -6.87 -9.36
C VAL A 58 8.03 -6.20 -10.56
N PHE A 59 9.10 -5.43 -10.37
CA PHE A 59 9.71 -4.65 -11.43
C PHE A 59 11.19 -4.99 -11.63
N ASN A 60 11.56 -5.35 -12.87
CA ASN A 60 12.96 -5.53 -13.30
C ASN A 60 13.55 -4.25 -13.93
N VAL A 61 12.74 -3.21 -14.07
CA VAL A 61 13.09 -1.87 -14.58
C VAL A 61 12.68 -0.79 -13.58
N SER A 62 13.30 0.37 -13.63
CA SER A 62 12.93 1.55 -12.84
C SER A 62 12.71 2.75 -13.77
N GLY A 63 11.74 3.60 -13.44
CA GLY A 63 11.41 4.79 -14.22
C GLY A 63 9.93 5.16 -14.14
N THR A 64 9.46 5.90 -15.14
CA THR A 64 8.09 6.42 -15.22
C THR A 64 7.27 5.62 -16.23
N ILE A 65 6.10 5.14 -15.82
CA ILE A 65 5.07 4.55 -16.67
C ILE A 65 4.01 5.63 -16.94
N SER A 66 3.90 6.05 -18.19
CA SER A 66 2.94 7.08 -18.63
C SER A 66 1.65 6.43 -19.11
N LEU A 67 0.64 6.37 -18.25
CA LEU A 67 -0.62 5.71 -18.53
C LEU A 67 -1.47 6.52 -19.53
N ALA A 68 -1.86 5.93 -20.66
CA ALA A 68 -2.68 6.63 -21.66
C ALA A 68 -4.17 6.68 -21.27
N SER A 69 -4.61 5.69 -20.49
CA SER A 69 -5.95 5.58 -19.89
C SER A 69 -5.84 5.10 -18.43
N PRO A 70 -6.89 5.18 -17.59
CA PRO A 70 -6.88 4.55 -16.28
C PRO A 70 -6.48 3.07 -16.35
N LEU A 71 -5.58 2.64 -15.47
CA LEU A 71 -5.10 1.27 -15.46
C LEU A 71 -5.97 0.43 -14.52
N ARG A 72 -6.87 -0.38 -15.09
CA ARG A 72 -7.72 -1.28 -14.32
C ARG A 72 -6.87 -2.35 -13.65
N VAL A 73 -6.99 -2.46 -12.34
CA VAL A 73 -6.42 -3.55 -11.54
C VAL A 73 -7.56 -4.52 -11.21
N THR A 74 -7.39 -5.80 -11.54
CA THR A 74 -8.34 -6.87 -11.21
C THR A 74 -8.10 -7.42 -9.80
N SER A 75 -8.91 -8.40 -9.38
CA SER A 75 -8.76 -9.06 -8.07
C SER A 75 -7.44 -9.83 -7.94
N HIS A 76 -7.03 -10.10 -6.70
CA HIS A 76 -5.86 -10.90 -6.33
C HIS A 76 -4.56 -10.39 -6.96
N LYS A 77 -4.31 -9.08 -6.86
CA LYS A 77 -3.09 -8.44 -7.38
C LYS A 77 -2.28 -7.81 -6.26
N THR A 78 -0.98 -8.06 -6.27
CA THR A 78 -0.02 -7.18 -5.57
C THR A 78 0.78 -6.43 -6.62
N ILE A 79 0.84 -5.10 -6.52
CA ILE A 79 1.77 -4.28 -7.28
C ILE A 79 2.86 -3.83 -6.30
N ASP A 80 4.04 -4.45 -6.39
CA ASP A 80 5.13 -4.34 -5.42
C ASP A 80 6.31 -3.58 -6.00
N GLY A 81 6.37 -2.27 -5.74
CA GLY A 81 7.47 -1.39 -6.14
C GLY A 81 8.74 -1.51 -5.29
N ARG A 82 8.92 -2.57 -4.48
CA ARG A 82 10.20 -2.80 -3.78
C ARG A 82 11.29 -3.19 -4.80
N GLY A 83 12.52 -2.79 -4.52
CA GLY A 83 13.70 -2.99 -5.37
C GLY A 83 13.85 -1.99 -6.53
N GLN A 84 12.85 -1.16 -6.83
CA GLN A 84 12.89 -0.17 -7.91
C GLN A 84 12.26 1.17 -7.48
N ARG A 85 12.49 2.22 -8.27
CA ARG A 85 11.65 3.43 -8.22
C ARG A 85 10.71 3.43 -9.41
N ILE A 86 9.41 3.32 -9.15
CA ILE A 86 8.35 3.30 -10.17
C ILE A 86 7.46 4.51 -9.96
N LYS A 87 7.31 5.31 -11.01
CA LYS A 87 6.40 6.46 -11.05
C LYS A 87 5.27 6.22 -12.03
N ILE A 88 4.04 6.38 -11.57
CA ILE A 88 2.83 6.37 -12.39
C ILE A 88 2.43 7.82 -12.71
N THR A 89 2.16 8.08 -13.98
CA THR A 89 1.76 9.41 -14.48
C THR A 89 0.75 9.31 -15.62
N GLY A 90 0.20 10.43 -16.09
CA GLY A 90 -0.78 10.49 -17.17
C GLY A 90 -2.21 10.15 -16.74
N ASN A 91 -2.43 9.03 -16.06
CA ASN A 91 -3.67 8.61 -15.39
C ASN A 91 -3.30 7.84 -14.10
N GLY A 92 -4.31 7.44 -13.30
CA GLY A 92 -4.14 6.59 -12.11
C GLY A 92 -4.53 5.12 -12.26
N LEU A 93 -4.54 4.41 -11.11
CA LEU A 93 -5.07 3.05 -10.98
C LEU A 93 -6.60 3.05 -10.77
N LEU A 94 -7.30 2.12 -11.39
CA LEU A 94 -8.73 1.91 -11.23
C LEU A 94 -9.01 0.54 -10.62
N LEU A 95 -9.32 0.52 -9.32
CA LEU A 95 -9.70 -0.66 -8.56
C LEU A 95 -11.24 -0.73 -8.55
N GLN A 96 -11.80 -1.23 -9.65
CA GLN A 96 -13.24 -1.32 -9.88
C GLN A 96 -13.75 -2.75 -9.77
N SER A 97 -14.68 -2.97 -8.83
CA SER A 97 -15.36 -4.27 -8.61
C SER A 97 -14.38 -5.45 -8.49
N CYS A 98 -13.33 -5.25 -7.69
CA CYS A 98 -12.24 -6.18 -7.47
C CYS A 98 -12.01 -6.43 -5.98
N GLU A 99 -11.33 -7.53 -5.64
CA GLU A 99 -11.00 -7.85 -4.24
C GLU A 99 -9.58 -8.36 -4.03
N HIS A 100 -9.08 -8.22 -2.80
CA HIS A 100 -7.72 -8.59 -2.39
C HIS A 100 -6.65 -7.94 -3.27
N VAL A 101 -6.51 -6.60 -3.18
CA VAL A 101 -5.51 -5.83 -3.94
C VAL A 101 -4.54 -5.12 -2.99
N ILE A 102 -3.23 -5.27 -3.24
CA ILE A 102 -2.18 -4.56 -2.51
C ILE A 102 -1.43 -3.66 -3.50
N VAL A 103 -1.30 -2.38 -3.17
CA VAL A 103 -0.49 -1.39 -3.92
C VAL A 103 0.60 -0.88 -2.98
N ASN A 104 1.85 -1.28 -3.23
CA ASN A 104 2.97 -1.05 -2.31
C ASN A 104 4.15 -0.33 -2.99
N ASN A 105 4.70 0.69 -2.31
CA ASN A 105 5.98 1.33 -2.65
C ASN A 105 6.04 1.92 -4.08
N LEU A 106 5.06 2.74 -4.46
CA LEU A 106 4.98 3.43 -5.76
C LEU A 106 4.95 4.97 -5.61
N GLU A 107 5.38 5.69 -6.65
CA GLU A 107 5.15 7.13 -6.78
C GLU A 107 4.01 7.43 -7.77
N PHE A 108 3.20 8.44 -7.48
CA PHE A 108 2.14 8.95 -8.33
C PHE A 108 2.30 10.48 -8.46
N GLU A 109 2.53 10.97 -9.68
CA GLU A 109 2.73 12.40 -9.95
C GLU A 109 2.25 12.76 -11.37
N ARG A 110 1.65 13.95 -11.57
CA ARG A 110 1.26 14.51 -12.90
C ARG A 110 0.25 13.70 -13.70
N GLY A 111 -0.76 13.13 -13.03
CA GLY A 111 -1.83 12.39 -13.69
C GLY A 111 -3.15 13.15 -13.84
N ARG A 112 -3.96 12.68 -14.79
CA ARG A 112 -5.34 13.10 -15.02
C ARG A 112 -6.29 12.26 -14.15
N GLY A 113 -7.40 12.85 -13.72
CA GLY A 113 -8.31 12.23 -12.76
C GLY A 113 -7.67 12.13 -11.38
N ASP A 114 -7.85 10.98 -10.73
CA ASP A 114 -7.25 10.63 -9.44
C ASP A 114 -6.07 9.66 -9.61
N ALA A 115 -5.22 9.54 -8.59
CA ALA A 115 -4.07 8.62 -8.62
C ALA A 115 -4.48 7.17 -8.34
N ILE A 116 -5.41 6.94 -7.41
CA ILE A 116 -6.00 5.63 -7.12
C ILE A 116 -7.51 5.78 -6.84
N THR A 117 -8.34 5.25 -7.73
CA THR A 117 -9.81 5.22 -7.56
C THR A 117 -10.25 3.82 -7.14
N ILE A 118 -10.87 3.69 -5.96
CA ILE A 118 -11.48 2.45 -5.44
C ILE A 118 -13.00 2.59 -5.50
N VAL A 119 -13.65 1.76 -6.33
CA VAL A 119 -15.04 2.01 -6.74
C VAL A 119 -15.85 0.73 -7.05
N ALA A 120 -17.17 0.84 -6.87
CA ALA A 120 -18.19 -0.16 -7.21
C ALA A 120 -17.94 -1.51 -6.52
N ASP A 121 -18.17 -1.53 -5.20
CA ASP A 121 -18.12 -2.70 -4.33
C ASP A 121 -16.72 -3.36 -4.22
N ALA A 122 -15.66 -2.64 -4.58
CA ALA A 122 -14.28 -3.10 -4.40
C ALA A 122 -13.93 -3.24 -2.90
N LYS A 123 -13.20 -4.28 -2.53
CA LYS A 123 -13.04 -4.68 -1.11
C LYS A 123 -11.70 -5.37 -0.81
N ASP A 124 -11.26 -5.34 0.44
CA ASP A 124 -9.95 -5.87 0.86
C ASP A 124 -8.81 -5.26 0.03
N VAL A 125 -8.62 -3.95 0.21
CA VAL A 125 -7.58 -3.18 -0.47
C VAL A 125 -6.58 -2.61 0.55
N TRP A 126 -5.30 -2.77 0.28
CA TRP A 126 -4.22 -2.13 1.03
C TRP A 126 -3.37 -1.23 0.12
N ILE A 127 -3.28 0.05 0.46
CA ILE A 127 -2.34 1.00 -0.17
C ILE A 127 -1.25 1.33 0.86
N ASP A 128 0.01 1.05 0.55
CA ASP A 128 1.12 1.18 1.49
C ASP A 128 2.37 1.84 0.88
N ARG A 129 3.01 2.74 1.62
CA ARG A 129 4.27 3.39 1.22
C ARG A 129 4.22 4.03 -0.19
N CYS A 130 3.05 4.53 -0.57
CA CYS A 130 2.90 5.29 -1.81
C CYS A 130 3.19 6.78 -1.57
N THR A 131 3.89 7.41 -2.49
CA THR A 131 4.05 8.87 -2.56
C THR A 131 3.09 9.41 -3.62
N LEU A 132 2.24 10.38 -3.28
CA LEU A 132 1.18 10.89 -4.17
C LEU A 132 1.13 12.43 -4.17
N SER A 133 1.13 13.05 -5.35
CA SER A 133 1.13 14.51 -5.55
C SER A 133 0.64 14.92 -6.95
N ASP A 134 0.32 16.20 -7.15
CA ASP A 134 0.18 16.83 -8.48
C ASP A 134 -0.75 16.08 -9.47
N TYR A 135 -1.96 15.71 -9.04
CA TYR A 135 -3.03 15.20 -9.93
C TYR A 135 -4.10 16.26 -10.20
N ASN A 136 -4.85 16.09 -11.30
CA ASN A 136 -5.84 17.08 -11.74
C ASN A 136 -7.14 17.13 -10.90
N ASP A 137 -7.59 16.02 -10.29
CA ASP A 137 -8.72 16.02 -9.36
C ASP A 137 -8.31 15.55 -7.95
N GLY A 138 -8.51 14.30 -7.59
CA GLY A 138 -8.13 13.72 -6.29
C GLY A 138 -6.73 13.08 -6.28
N LEU A 139 -6.34 12.49 -5.14
CA LEU A 139 -5.27 11.48 -5.10
C LEU A 139 -5.84 10.09 -4.79
N ILE A 140 -6.68 9.96 -3.75
CA ILE A 140 -7.35 8.69 -3.44
C ILE A 140 -8.86 8.90 -3.25
N ASP A 141 -9.67 8.23 -4.06
CA ASP A 141 -11.13 8.28 -3.99
C ASP A 141 -11.69 6.90 -3.65
N ILE A 142 -12.44 6.78 -2.54
CA ILE A 142 -13.04 5.53 -2.03
C ILE A 142 -14.56 5.69 -2.00
N THR A 143 -15.26 5.09 -2.96
CA THR A 143 -16.67 5.41 -3.21
C THR A 143 -17.50 4.18 -3.60
N ARG A 144 -18.83 4.35 -3.71
CA ARG A 144 -19.74 3.36 -4.30
C ARG A 144 -19.62 2.00 -3.60
N ARG A 145 -19.93 2.00 -2.30
CA ARG A 145 -19.91 0.84 -1.40
C ARG A 145 -18.56 0.13 -1.18
N SER A 146 -17.47 0.65 -1.73
CA SER A 146 -16.14 0.03 -1.59
C SER A 146 -15.63 0.10 -0.14
N THR A 147 -15.23 -1.03 0.45
CA THR A 147 -15.08 -1.16 1.91
C THR A 147 -13.96 -2.13 2.30
N ARG A 148 -13.55 -2.15 3.57
CA ARG A 148 -12.36 -2.89 4.04
C ARG A 148 -11.10 -2.43 3.32
N VAL A 149 -10.79 -1.14 3.49
CA VAL A 149 -9.59 -0.50 2.93
C VAL A 149 -8.66 -0.05 4.05
N THR A 150 -7.35 -0.32 3.91
CA THR A 150 -6.30 0.32 4.71
C THR A 150 -5.41 1.19 3.80
N VAL A 151 -5.10 2.40 4.24
CA VAL A 151 -4.10 3.28 3.64
C VAL A 151 -3.03 3.57 4.68
N SER A 152 -1.79 3.12 4.47
CA SER A 152 -0.74 3.25 5.49
C SER A 152 0.59 3.73 4.97
N ARG A 153 1.35 4.44 5.82
CA ARG A 153 2.69 4.93 5.48
C ARG A 153 2.75 5.72 4.16
N CYS A 154 1.64 6.29 3.69
CA CYS A 154 1.61 7.03 2.43
C CYS A 154 1.98 8.50 2.66
N HIS A 155 2.65 9.12 1.70
CA HIS A 155 3.02 10.53 1.74
C HIS A 155 2.24 11.29 0.67
N PHE A 156 1.39 12.20 1.11
CA PHE A 156 0.59 13.09 0.28
C PHE A 156 1.17 14.50 0.36
N TYR A 157 1.58 15.08 -0.76
CA TYR A 157 2.17 16.43 -0.77
C TYR A 157 1.75 17.24 -2.01
N GLN A 158 1.86 18.58 -1.92
CA GLN A 158 1.67 19.52 -3.04
C GLN A 158 0.42 19.25 -3.91
N HIS A 159 -0.72 18.99 -3.26
CA HIS A 159 -1.98 18.67 -3.93
C HIS A 159 -3.18 19.37 -3.29
N LYS A 160 -4.28 19.52 -4.05
CA LYS A 160 -5.47 20.25 -3.61
C LYS A 160 -6.49 19.41 -2.85
N LYS A 161 -6.94 18.29 -3.42
CA LYS A 161 -8.10 17.50 -2.97
C LYS A 161 -7.67 16.09 -2.56
N THR A 162 -7.02 15.91 -1.41
CA THR A 162 -6.20 14.69 -1.19
C THR A 162 -6.99 13.37 -1.16
N MET A 163 -7.97 13.21 -0.26
CA MET A 163 -8.71 11.94 -0.16
C MET A 163 -10.21 12.11 0.09
N LEU A 164 -11.05 11.57 -0.79
CA LEU A 164 -12.51 11.57 -0.65
C LEU A 164 -13.04 10.17 -0.34
N ILE A 165 -13.87 10.07 0.70
CA ILE A 165 -14.53 8.85 1.14
C ILE A 165 -16.04 9.10 1.05
N SER A 166 -16.70 8.40 0.14
CA SER A 166 -18.06 8.66 -0.37
C SER A 166 -18.26 10.05 -1.03
N ALA A 167 -18.38 10.04 -2.36
CA ALA A 167 -18.39 11.25 -3.18
C ALA A 167 -19.74 12.02 -3.23
N ASN A 168 -20.87 11.41 -2.85
CA ASN A 168 -22.20 11.99 -3.08
C ASN A 168 -23.17 11.67 -1.93
N PRO A 169 -23.83 12.66 -1.30
CA PRO A 169 -24.81 12.44 -0.22
C PRO A 169 -26.07 11.67 -0.66
N ARG A 170 -26.24 11.39 -1.96
CA ARG A 170 -27.32 10.53 -2.48
C ARG A 170 -26.97 9.04 -2.52
N HIS A 171 -25.72 8.65 -2.24
CA HIS A 171 -25.30 7.23 -2.26
C HIS A 171 -25.43 6.60 -0.86
N VAL A 172 -26.66 6.46 -0.39
CA VAL A 172 -27.04 5.93 0.94
C VAL A 172 -26.44 4.56 1.30
N GLY A 173 -26.07 3.75 0.29
CA GLY A 173 -25.37 2.49 0.48
C GLY A 173 -23.94 2.63 0.99
N ASP A 174 -23.29 3.79 0.79
CA ASP A 174 -21.91 4.05 1.22
C ASP A 174 -21.75 4.07 2.76
N ARG A 175 -22.83 3.90 3.54
CA ARG A 175 -22.79 3.60 4.98
C ARG A 175 -22.08 2.28 5.31
N ASN A 176 -21.86 1.41 4.32
CA ASN A 176 -21.06 0.20 4.48
C ASN A 176 -19.53 0.45 4.39
N ILE A 177 -19.10 1.63 3.93
CA ILE A 177 -17.69 1.95 3.69
C ILE A 177 -16.93 2.03 5.02
N LYS A 178 -15.80 1.32 5.09
CA LYS A 178 -14.94 1.20 6.26
C LYS A 178 -13.48 1.35 5.83
N VAL A 179 -12.79 2.36 6.38
CA VAL A 179 -11.43 2.73 5.99
C VAL A 179 -10.55 2.97 7.22
N THR A 180 -9.35 2.40 7.23
CA THR A 180 -8.30 2.74 8.20
C THR A 180 -7.22 3.56 7.49
N ILE A 181 -6.78 4.66 8.10
CA ILE A 181 -5.65 5.45 7.64
C ILE A 181 -4.66 5.57 8.81
N HIS A 182 -3.38 5.22 8.60
CA HIS A 182 -2.39 5.31 9.68
C HIS A 182 -0.94 5.46 9.24
N HIS A 183 -0.12 6.10 10.08
CA HIS A 183 1.30 6.34 9.82
C HIS A 183 1.59 7.13 8.51
N CYS A 184 0.56 7.76 7.95
CA CYS A 184 0.65 8.59 6.75
C CYS A 184 1.19 9.98 7.07
N TYR A 185 1.70 10.66 6.06
CA TYR A 185 2.12 12.06 6.11
C TYR A 185 1.30 12.88 5.11
N PHE A 186 0.63 13.93 5.58
CA PHE A 186 -0.04 14.92 4.75
C PHE A 186 0.73 16.23 4.87
N ASP A 187 1.53 16.57 3.85
CA ASP A 187 2.47 17.70 3.88
C ASP A 187 2.06 18.80 2.90
N GLN A 188 1.60 19.94 3.43
CA GLN A 188 1.24 21.15 2.67
C GLN A 188 0.12 20.94 1.62
N THR A 189 -0.69 19.88 1.75
CA THR A 189 -1.88 19.63 0.94
C THR A 189 -3.06 20.52 1.36
N GLN A 190 -3.94 20.90 0.44
CA GLN A 190 -4.92 21.98 0.70
C GLN A 190 -6.15 21.52 1.49
N GLU A 191 -6.81 20.43 1.09
CA GLU A 191 -8.00 19.91 1.74
C GLU A 191 -8.16 18.37 1.64
N ARG A 192 -9.09 17.84 2.45
CA ARG A 192 -9.55 16.44 2.48
C ARG A 192 -8.52 15.47 3.03
N HIS A 193 -8.29 15.50 4.34
CA HIS A 193 -7.33 14.64 5.04
C HIS A 193 -7.95 13.64 6.04
N PRO A 194 -9.02 12.86 5.73
CA PRO A 194 -9.83 12.80 4.50
C PRO A 194 -11.07 13.72 4.58
N ARG A 195 -11.86 13.80 3.49
CA ARG A 195 -13.28 14.19 3.55
C ARG A 195 -14.16 12.95 3.51
N VAL A 196 -15.13 12.84 4.41
CA VAL A 196 -15.96 11.65 4.61
C VAL A 196 -17.45 11.97 4.56
N ARG A 197 -18.25 11.11 3.92
CA ARG A 197 -19.71 10.96 4.15
C ARG A 197 -20.02 9.50 4.45
N PHE A 198 -21.04 9.23 5.28
CA PHE A 198 -21.61 7.91 5.61
C PHE A 198 -20.68 6.85 6.23
N ALA A 199 -19.40 6.87 5.90
CA ALA A 199 -18.43 5.83 6.19
C ALA A 199 -17.93 5.88 7.63
N LYS A 200 -17.42 4.74 8.08
CA LYS A 200 -16.64 4.59 9.31
C LYS A 200 -15.16 4.69 8.98
N VAL A 201 -14.48 5.71 9.50
CA VAL A 201 -13.08 5.98 9.21
C VAL A 201 -12.28 6.07 10.51
N HIS A 202 -11.23 5.24 10.64
CA HIS A 202 -10.28 5.33 11.74
C HIS A 202 -8.97 5.97 11.25
N LEU A 203 -8.57 7.07 11.89
CA LEU A 203 -7.34 7.83 11.66
C LEU A 203 -6.44 7.68 12.89
N TYR A 204 -5.30 6.99 12.78
CA TYR A 204 -4.35 6.93 13.90
C TYR A 204 -2.90 7.12 13.51
N ASN A 205 -2.14 7.76 14.40
CA ASN A 205 -0.72 8.00 14.19
C ASN A 205 -0.38 8.62 12.83
N ILE A 206 -1.22 9.51 12.32
CA ILE A 206 -0.97 10.31 11.12
C ILE A 206 -0.29 11.62 11.53
N TYR A 207 0.56 12.16 10.66
CA TYR A 207 1.06 13.53 10.78
C TYR A 207 0.44 14.40 9.68
N PHE A 208 -0.29 15.42 10.11
CA PHE A 208 -0.91 16.42 9.25
C PHE A 208 -0.18 17.75 9.43
N ARG A 209 0.36 18.32 8.35
CA ARG A 209 1.17 19.53 8.38
C ARG A 209 0.67 20.56 7.38
N GLU A 210 0.47 21.79 7.86
CA GLU A 210 0.33 23.01 7.06
C GLU A 210 -0.77 22.95 5.98
N TRP A 211 -1.95 22.46 6.36
CA TRP A 211 -3.09 22.40 5.44
C TRP A 211 -3.57 23.79 4.99
N GLY A 212 -3.98 23.88 3.72
CA GLY A 212 -4.39 25.15 3.10
C GLY A 212 -5.77 25.66 3.52
N VAL A 213 -6.76 24.76 3.63
CA VAL A 213 -8.16 25.10 3.93
C VAL A 213 -8.63 24.42 5.22
N TYR A 214 -8.63 23.09 5.26
CA TYR A 214 -8.93 22.29 6.45
C TYR A 214 -8.23 20.93 6.39
N GLY A 215 -8.12 20.26 7.55
CA GLY A 215 -7.64 18.89 7.65
C GLY A 215 -8.72 17.85 7.31
N VAL A 216 -9.29 17.25 8.35
CA VAL A 216 -10.37 16.26 8.27
C VAL A 216 -11.72 16.97 8.03
N ARG A 217 -12.62 16.38 7.23
CA ARG A 217 -14.01 16.84 7.14
C ARG A 217 -15.02 15.71 7.34
N ALA A 218 -15.90 15.89 8.32
CA ALA A 218 -17.09 15.07 8.51
C ALA A 218 -18.30 15.72 7.83
N SER A 219 -18.77 15.09 6.75
CA SER A 219 -20.04 15.39 6.08
C SER A 219 -21.10 14.34 6.46
N VAL A 220 -22.34 14.49 5.96
CA VAL A 220 -23.54 13.69 6.34
C VAL A 220 -23.24 12.25 6.81
N GLU A 221 -23.60 11.98 8.06
CA GLU A 221 -23.55 10.66 8.71
C GLU A 221 -22.18 9.95 8.71
N ALA A 222 -21.08 10.64 8.37
CA ALA A 222 -19.75 10.12 8.59
C ALA A 222 -19.50 9.86 10.09
N GLN A 223 -18.71 8.85 10.41
CA GLN A 223 -18.23 8.58 11.76
C GLN A 223 -16.72 8.45 11.70
N ILE A 224 -16.00 9.39 12.30
CA ILE A 224 -14.54 9.44 12.27
C ILE A 224 -13.99 9.25 13.68
N VAL A 225 -13.02 8.36 13.81
CA VAL A 225 -12.22 8.16 15.03
C VAL A 225 -10.82 8.70 14.76
N SER A 226 -10.30 9.52 15.66
CA SER A 226 -8.99 10.18 15.55
C SER A 226 -8.16 9.89 16.80
N GLU A 227 -7.16 9.02 16.68
CA GLU A 227 -6.34 8.53 17.81
C GLU A 227 -4.85 8.83 17.64
N HIS A 228 -4.30 9.61 18.57
CA HIS A 228 -2.86 9.91 18.65
C HIS A 228 -2.20 10.35 17.32
N ASN A 229 -2.88 11.21 16.56
CA ASN A 229 -2.34 11.92 15.41
C ASN A 229 -1.63 13.21 15.86
N VAL A 230 -0.85 13.81 14.95
CA VAL A 230 -0.24 15.14 15.16
C VAL A 230 -0.74 16.10 14.09
N TYR A 231 -1.38 17.18 14.54
CA TYR A 231 -1.96 18.23 13.70
C TYR A 231 -1.15 19.51 13.86
N GLU A 232 -0.24 19.78 12.92
CA GLU A 232 0.59 20.98 12.90
C GLU A 232 0.03 22.02 11.92
N ALA A 233 -0.67 23.02 12.46
CA ALA A 233 -1.33 24.03 11.66
C ALA A 233 -0.35 24.97 10.94
N GLY A 234 -0.67 25.31 9.69
CA GLY A 234 -0.01 26.35 8.90
C GLY A 234 -0.75 27.67 9.04
N THR A 235 -1.09 28.28 7.89
CA THR A 235 -1.96 29.46 7.85
C THR A 235 -3.38 29.14 8.32
N SER A 236 -4.00 28.07 7.81
CA SER A 236 -5.28 27.58 8.35
C SER A 236 -5.06 26.88 9.68
N LYS A 237 -5.92 27.18 10.65
CA LYS A 237 -5.97 26.55 11.98
C LYS A 237 -6.99 25.42 12.07
N ARG A 238 -7.91 25.34 11.11
CA ARG A 238 -9.05 24.41 11.11
C ARG A 238 -8.64 22.97 10.82
N ALA A 239 -8.23 22.22 11.84
CA ALA A 239 -7.86 20.81 11.65
C ALA A 239 -9.09 19.94 11.31
N PHE A 240 -10.27 20.31 11.81
CA PHE A 240 -11.55 19.63 11.56
C PHE A 240 -12.61 20.58 11.02
N ASP A 241 -13.39 20.12 10.04
CA ASP A 241 -14.48 20.87 9.42
C ASP A 241 -15.76 20.01 9.34
N TYR A 242 -16.91 20.61 9.64
CA TYR A 242 -18.20 19.92 9.68
C TYR A 242 -19.11 20.49 8.61
N PHE A 243 -19.59 19.63 7.70
CA PHE A 243 -20.36 20.07 6.53
C PHE A 243 -21.72 19.39 6.45
N ILE A 244 -22.78 20.16 6.66
CA ILE A 244 -24.16 19.68 6.73
C ILE A 244 -24.67 19.32 5.32
N GLU A 245 -25.07 18.07 5.12
CA GLU A 245 -25.72 17.57 3.91
C GLU A 245 -26.98 16.75 4.31
N LYS A 246 -27.97 16.62 3.41
CA LYS A 246 -29.17 15.78 3.64
C LYS A 246 -29.08 14.50 2.80
N ALA A 247 -29.16 13.34 3.46
CA ALA A 247 -29.32 12.05 2.79
C ALA A 247 -30.76 11.92 2.23
N PRO A 248 -30.99 11.24 1.10
CA PRO A 248 -32.31 11.13 0.49
C PRO A 248 -33.27 10.18 1.24
N ASP A 249 -32.79 9.42 2.22
CA ASP A 249 -33.54 8.52 3.09
C ASP A 249 -33.64 9.00 4.54
N SER A 250 -33.22 10.24 4.81
CA SER A 250 -33.38 10.93 6.10
C SER A 250 -34.11 12.24 5.87
N ASP A 251 -34.92 12.68 6.83
CA ASP A 251 -35.56 14.00 6.74
C ASP A 251 -34.71 15.17 7.27
N ILE A 252 -33.63 14.85 7.99
CA ILE A 252 -32.79 15.83 8.68
C ILE A 252 -31.49 16.02 7.89
N ALA A 253 -31.08 17.28 7.70
CA ALA A 253 -29.74 17.61 7.19
C ALA A 253 -28.75 17.61 8.36
N VAL A 254 -27.67 16.84 8.27
CA VAL A 254 -26.67 16.67 9.35
C VAL A 254 -25.24 16.68 8.82
N ALA A 255 -24.28 16.98 9.70
CA ALA A 255 -22.88 16.64 9.49
C ALA A 255 -22.62 15.20 9.97
N GLY A 256 -21.35 14.77 9.96
CA GLY A 256 -20.92 13.53 10.64
C GLY A 256 -20.35 13.80 12.03
N SER A 257 -20.11 12.75 12.81
CA SER A 257 -19.40 12.82 14.09
C SER A 257 -17.90 12.57 13.95
N ILE A 258 -17.13 13.16 14.87
CA ILE A 258 -15.69 12.96 15.02
C ILE A 258 -15.41 12.79 16.52
N SER A 259 -14.83 11.64 16.89
CA SER A 259 -14.15 11.47 18.17
C SER A 259 -12.66 11.76 18.02
N SER A 260 -12.05 12.31 19.06
CA SER A 260 -10.61 12.55 19.15
C SER A 260 -10.11 12.18 20.54
N ASP A 261 -9.12 11.30 20.60
CA ASP A 261 -8.37 10.95 21.81
C ASP A 261 -6.86 10.96 21.55
N GLY A 262 -6.10 11.43 22.54
CA GLY A 262 -4.64 11.42 22.50
C GLY A 262 -3.95 12.22 21.38
N ASP A 263 -4.71 12.91 20.51
CA ASP A 263 -4.22 13.77 19.43
C ASP A 263 -3.43 14.98 19.98
N VAL A 264 -2.44 15.45 19.20
CA VAL A 264 -1.62 16.61 19.55
C VAL A 264 -1.79 17.74 18.54
N PHE A 265 -2.26 18.89 19.04
CA PHE A 265 -2.54 20.10 18.28
C PHE A 265 -1.39 21.12 18.43
N LEU A 266 -0.72 21.44 17.33
CA LEU A 266 0.45 22.33 17.28
C LEU A 266 0.16 23.60 16.46
N ASN A 267 0.94 24.65 16.71
CA ASN A 267 0.88 25.94 16.01
C ASN A 267 -0.52 26.58 16.00
N GLY A 268 -1.33 26.31 17.03
CA GLY A 268 -2.70 26.80 17.15
C GLY A 268 -3.74 26.03 16.32
N ALA A 269 -3.49 24.76 16.01
CA ALA A 269 -4.50 23.88 15.41
C ALA A 269 -5.76 23.76 16.29
N GLU A 270 -6.93 23.87 15.68
CA GLU A 270 -8.24 23.77 16.30
C GLU A 270 -8.65 22.29 16.41
N GLY A 271 -8.81 21.76 17.62
CA GLY A 271 -9.37 20.44 17.86
C GLY A 271 -10.84 20.30 17.44
N PRO A 272 -11.39 19.08 17.38
CA PRO A 272 -12.78 18.87 16.99
C PRO A 272 -13.72 19.26 18.14
N ALA A 273 -15.02 19.39 17.85
CA ALA A 273 -16.05 19.59 18.89
C ALA A 273 -16.17 18.39 19.86
N ASN A 274 -15.59 17.25 19.46
CA ASN A 274 -15.56 15.93 20.10
C ASN A 274 -16.95 15.31 20.35
N SER A 275 -17.18 14.13 19.77
CA SER A 275 -18.50 13.50 19.67
C SER A 275 -18.38 11.99 19.49
N THR A 276 -19.36 11.22 19.94
CA THR A 276 -19.34 9.76 19.83
C THR A 276 -19.29 9.30 18.37
N ALA A 277 -18.34 8.42 18.07
CA ALA A 277 -18.21 7.69 16.80
C ALA A 277 -18.39 6.19 17.05
N PHE A 278 -17.96 5.35 16.11
CA PHE A 278 -17.85 3.90 16.33
C PHE A 278 -16.61 3.58 17.18
N LEU A 279 -16.58 2.40 17.80
CA LEU A 279 -15.39 1.85 18.45
C LEU A 279 -14.60 0.99 17.45
N PRO A 280 -13.32 1.25 17.15
CA PRO A 280 -12.55 0.43 16.19
C PRO A 280 -12.43 -1.05 16.58
N GLU A 281 -12.37 -1.34 17.88
CA GLU A 281 -12.26 -2.69 18.46
C GLU A 281 -13.48 -3.59 18.18
N ASP A 282 -14.66 -3.01 17.90
CA ASP A 282 -15.85 -3.75 17.43
C ASP A 282 -15.62 -4.44 16.07
N TYR A 283 -14.59 -4.04 15.29
CA TYR A 283 -14.44 -4.42 13.88
C TYR A 283 -13.19 -5.23 13.56
N TYR A 284 -12.14 -5.18 14.37
CA TYR A 284 -10.96 -6.03 14.18
C TYR A 284 -10.23 -6.31 15.51
N SER A 285 -10.00 -7.59 15.79
CA SER A 285 -9.53 -8.08 17.11
C SER A 285 -8.09 -7.69 17.47
N MET A 286 -7.29 -7.27 16.49
CA MET A 286 -5.94 -6.77 16.71
C MET A 286 -6.01 -5.28 17.03
N ASN A 287 -6.07 -4.95 18.33
CA ASN A 287 -5.93 -3.57 18.80
C ASN A 287 -4.61 -3.01 18.24
N PRO A 288 -4.64 -1.97 17.37
CA PRO A 288 -3.47 -1.56 16.62
C PRO A 288 -2.40 -1.01 17.57
N LYS A 289 -1.13 -1.04 17.15
CA LYS A 289 -0.05 -0.44 17.94
C LYS A 289 -0.05 1.07 17.77
N VAL A 290 -1.04 1.70 18.39
CA VAL A 290 -1.13 3.16 18.48
C VAL A 290 -0.04 3.65 19.43
N HIS A 291 0.84 4.49 18.92
CA HIS A 291 1.95 5.10 19.65
C HIS A 291 1.54 6.51 20.14
N PRO A 292 2.06 7.02 21.27
CA PRO A 292 1.75 8.37 21.72
C PRO A 292 2.14 9.44 20.69
N ALA A 293 1.21 10.37 20.45
CA ALA A 293 1.42 11.50 19.55
C ALA A 293 2.58 12.40 20.03
N GLY A 294 3.36 12.93 19.09
CA GLY A 294 4.42 13.90 19.37
C GLY A 294 5.68 13.76 18.52
N LYS A 295 6.79 14.35 19.00
CA LYS A 295 8.02 14.55 18.20
C LYS A 295 8.65 13.26 17.66
N GLN A 296 8.63 12.17 18.41
CA GLN A 296 9.18 10.89 17.93
C GLN A 296 8.30 10.26 16.84
N LEU A 297 6.97 10.36 16.98
CA LEU A 297 6.05 9.90 15.95
C LEU A 297 6.21 10.71 14.65
N VAL A 298 6.26 12.04 14.74
CA VAL A 298 6.54 12.94 13.60
C VAL A 298 7.85 12.57 12.91
N ARG A 299 8.91 12.26 13.68
CA ARG A 299 10.18 11.80 13.14
C ARG A 299 10.03 10.49 12.37
N VAL A 300 9.45 9.45 12.99
CA VAL A 300 9.24 8.14 12.35
C VAL A 300 8.41 8.25 11.08
N ILE A 301 7.35 9.06 11.08
CA ILE A 301 6.52 9.28 9.88
C ILE A 301 7.32 9.98 8.77
N ARG A 302 8.05 11.06 9.07
CA ARG A 302 8.91 11.74 8.08
C ARG A 302 10.02 10.84 7.53
N GLU A 303 10.51 9.88 8.31
CA GLU A 303 11.54 8.91 7.89
C GLU A 303 10.97 7.71 7.11
N THR A 304 9.70 7.33 7.30
CA THR A 304 9.14 6.05 6.78
C THR A 304 7.90 6.14 5.90
N ALA A 305 7.28 7.31 5.76
CA ALA A 305 6.15 7.52 4.86
C ALA A 305 6.60 7.78 3.41
N GLY A 306 5.73 7.45 2.45
CA GLY A 306 6.00 7.54 1.01
C GLY A 306 6.81 6.37 0.47
N TRP A 307 7.22 6.48 -0.79
CA TRP A 307 8.14 5.55 -1.46
C TRP A 307 9.46 5.48 -0.70
N GLN A 308 9.96 4.25 -0.51
CA GLN A 308 11.18 3.94 0.20
C GLN A 308 12.13 3.11 -0.68
N ASN A 309 13.44 3.34 -0.54
CA ASN A 309 14.47 2.60 -1.25
C ASN A 309 14.76 1.23 -0.59
N ILE A 310 13.74 0.38 -0.53
CA ILE A 310 13.77 -0.95 0.08
C ILE A 310 14.10 -1.98 -1.02
N PRO A 311 15.06 -2.90 -0.82
CA PRO A 311 15.37 -3.95 -1.80
C PRO A 311 14.20 -4.93 -1.96
N LEU A 312 14.08 -5.56 -3.13
CA LEU A 312 13.09 -6.62 -3.34
C LEU A 312 13.52 -7.86 -2.52
N PRO A 313 12.68 -8.39 -1.60
CA PRO A 313 13.12 -9.48 -0.73
C PRO A 313 13.41 -10.74 -1.54
N GLY A 314 14.59 -11.34 -1.32
CA GLY A 314 15.07 -12.49 -2.08
C GLY A 314 15.86 -12.15 -3.36
N SER A 315 15.91 -10.89 -3.83
CA SER A 315 16.75 -10.53 -4.98
C SER A 315 18.22 -10.40 -4.56
N SER A 316 18.98 -11.50 -4.66
CA SER A 316 20.39 -11.59 -4.25
C SER A 316 21.37 -10.91 -5.21
N SER A 317 21.32 -9.57 -5.30
CA SER A 317 22.40 -8.77 -5.90
C SER A 317 23.23 -8.10 -4.80
N VAL A 318 24.22 -8.83 -4.28
CA VAL A 318 25.14 -8.32 -3.25
C VAL A 318 26.11 -7.30 -3.85
N LYS A 319 25.68 -6.04 -3.93
CA LYS A 319 26.62 -4.91 -4.13
C LYS A 319 27.37 -4.67 -2.83
N VAL A 320 28.56 -5.26 -2.72
CA VAL A 320 29.55 -4.85 -1.71
C VAL A 320 30.06 -3.45 -2.07
N SER A 321 29.38 -2.42 -1.59
CA SER A 321 29.93 -1.07 -1.57
C SER A 321 31.03 -1.01 -0.51
N SER A 322 32.28 -0.81 -0.95
CA SER A 322 33.41 -0.56 -0.06
C SER A 322 33.25 0.81 0.61
N ILE A 323 32.69 0.81 1.83
CA ILE A 323 32.61 2.02 2.65
C ILE A 323 34.02 2.43 3.04
N SER A 324 34.54 3.47 2.37
CA SER A 324 35.81 4.10 2.72
C SER A 324 35.64 4.88 4.02
N PHE A 325 35.98 4.25 5.15
CA PHE A 325 36.10 4.93 6.43
C PHE A 325 37.34 5.85 6.42
N SER A 326 37.15 7.05 5.89
CA SER A 326 38.07 8.18 6.05
C SER A 326 37.28 9.43 6.40
N LYS A 327 37.81 10.23 7.36
CA LYS A 327 37.21 11.47 7.90
C LYS A 327 35.93 11.31 8.75
N CYS A 328 36.06 10.74 9.95
CA CYS A 328 35.41 11.31 11.15
C CYS A 328 36.08 10.82 12.45
N LEU A 329 37.30 11.29 12.73
CA LEU A 329 38.01 11.09 14.00
C LEU A 329 38.92 12.30 14.27
N ASP A 330 38.32 13.43 14.60
CA ASP A 330 39.02 14.65 15.06
C ASP A 330 38.09 15.53 15.92
N GLN A 331 37.51 14.93 16.97
CA GLN A 331 36.90 15.62 18.11
C GLN A 331 36.69 14.67 19.30
N PHE A 332 36.72 15.24 20.51
CA PHE A 332 36.69 14.61 21.85
C PHE A 332 38.01 14.00 22.38
N PRO A 333 38.65 14.63 23.39
CA PRO A 333 39.78 14.08 24.10
C PRO A 333 39.33 13.27 25.34
N PHE A 334 39.55 11.95 25.34
CA PHE A 334 39.49 11.11 26.55
C PHE A 334 40.63 10.08 26.55
N ASP A 335 41.41 10.05 27.63
CA ASP A 335 42.54 9.11 27.79
C ASP A 335 42.01 7.73 28.20
N PHE A 336 42.39 6.69 27.45
CA PHE A 336 42.15 5.29 27.78
C PHE A 336 43.42 4.42 27.71
N ARG A 337 44.51 4.89 28.35
CA ARG A 337 45.71 4.08 28.65
C ARG A 337 45.42 2.89 29.60
N LYS A 338 44.76 1.82 29.12
CA LYS A 338 44.84 0.43 29.61
C LYS A 338 43.92 -0.53 28.83
N ALA A 339 44.46 -1.28 27.85
CA ALA A 339 43.95 -2.61 27.42
C ALA A 339 44.85 -3.33 26.38
N THR A 340 46.14 -3.01 26.25
CA THR A 340 46.97 -3.47 25.10
C THR A 340 47.47 -4.93 25.22
N ARG A 341 46.56 -5.92 25.26
CA ARG A 341 46.86 -7.34 24.99
C ARG A 341 45.58 -8.19 24.93
N VAL A 342 45.30 -8.78 23.76
CA VAL A 342 44.79 -10.15 23.49
C VAL A 342 44.30 -10.24 22.04
N LEU A 343 44.52 -11.40 21.38
CA LEU A 343 43.98 -11.81 20.07
C LEU A 343 44.20 -10.87 18.86
N MET A 344 45.44 -10.85 18.37
CA MET A 344 45.65 -11.06 16.93
C MET A 344 45.65 -12.58 16.63
N SER A 345 45.52 -12.95 15.35
CA SER A 345 45.65 -14.30 14.76
C SER A 345 44.41 -15.23 14.76
N THR A 346 43.51 -15.01 13.78
CA THR A 346 42.82 -16.10 13.07
C THR A 346 42.62 -15.79 11.58
N THR A 347 43.71 -15.66 10.81
CA THR A 347 43.64 -15.62 9.34
C THR A 347 44.00 -17.00 8.78
N VAL A 348 43.01 -17.87 8.59
CA VAL A 348 43.22 -19.23 8.07
C VAL A 348 42.82 -19.31 6.59
N VAL A 349 43.80 -19.66 5.77
CA VAL A 349 43.65 -19.91 4.33
C VAL A 349 43.00 -21.27 4.11
N ILE A 350 41.99 -21.35 3.23
CA ILE A 350 41.61 -22.61 2.56
C ILE A 350 41.46 -22.34 1.06
N THR A 351 42.43 -22.82 0.28
CA THR A 351 42.42 -22.70 -1.18
C THR A 351 42.76 -24.03 -1.85
N LYS A 352 41.77 -24.64 -2.49
CA LYS A 352 41.86 -25.68 -3.56
C LYS A 352 42.53 -27.04 -3.25
N ARG A 353 41.97 -28.05 -3.94
CA ARG A 353 42.48 -29.42 -4.22
C ARG A 353 42.54 -30.41 -3.05
N LEU A 354 41.78 -31.49 -3.21
CA LEU A 354 42.40 -32.79 -3.53
C LEU A 354 41.52 -33.54 -4.55
N THR A 355 42.14 -34.35 -5.40
CA THR A 355 41.48 -35.14 -6.46
C THR A 355 42.03 -36.55 -6.47
N ALA A 356 41.20 -37.56 -6.17
CA ALA A 356 41.46 -38.96 -6.46
C ALA A 356 40.14 -39.76 -6.44
N GLN A 357 39.94 -40.64 -7.42
CA GLN A 357 39.12 -41.84 -7.28
C GLN A 357 40.04 -43.04 -6.97
N PRO A 358 39.47 -44.23 -6.70
CA PRO A 358 39.55 -45.26 -7.75
C PRO A 358 38.19 -45.91 -8.10
N GLU A 359 38.21 -46.75 -9.13
CA GLU A 359 37.04 -47.39 -9.75
C GLU A 359 36.40 -48.52 -8.92
N ALA A 360 35.14 -48.83 -9.23
CA ALA A 360 34.62 -50.20 -9.17
C ALA A 360 33.64 -50.48 -10.33
N LYS A 361 33.99 -51.43 -11.22
CA LYS A 361 33.07 -52.12 -12.16
C LYS A 361 32.32 -53.20 -11.35
N PHE A 362 31.18 -53.79 -11.73
CA PHE A 362 30.43 -53.88 -13.00
C PHE A 362 28.91 -54.01 -12.62
N ARG A 363 27.90 -54.47 -13.38
CA ARG A 363 27.73 -55.15 -14.68
C ARG A 363 26.32 -54.84 -15.25
N SER A 364 26.00 -55.34 -16.45
CA SER A 364 24.74 -55.10 -17.18
C SER A 364 23.72 -56.26 -17.13
N ARG A 365 22.46 -55.97 -17.49
CA ARG A 365 21.65 -56.82 -18.39
C ARG A 365 20.59 -55.99 -19.15
N LYS A 366 20.20 -56.48 -20.34
CA LYS A 366 19.15 -55.93 -21.23
C LYS A 366 17.89 -56.81 -21.12
N SER A 367 16.70 -56.27 -21.39
CA SER A 367 15.82 -56.72 -22.52
C SER A 367 14.40 -56.15 -22.46
N LEU A 368 13.95 -55.55 -23.58
CA LEU A 368 12.57 -55.48 -24.07
C LEU A 368 12.15 -56.89 -24.62
N PRO A 369 10.89 -57.22 -25.02
CA PRO A 369 9.91 -56.30 -25.64
C PRO A 369 8.37 -56.55 -25.46
N ASP A 370 7.62 -55.64 -26.07
CA ASP A 370 6.41 -55.82 -26.92
C ASP A 370 4.96 -55.90 -26.39
N HIS A 371 4.07 -55.47 -27.31
CA HIS A 371 2.60 -55.58 -27.43
C HIS A 371 1.72 -54.85 -26.38
N GLY A 372 0.57 -54.28 -26.75
CA GLY A 372 0.00 -54.09 -28.10
C GLY A 372 -1.46 -53.58 -28.08
N ASP A 373 -1.85 -52.88 -29.16
CA ASP A 373 -3.20 -52.51 -29.63
C ASP A 373 -4.22 -51.77 -28.73
N GLY A 374 -5.13 -51.00 -29.35
CA GLY A 374 -6.21 -50.31 -28.64
C GLY A 374 -6.87 -49.09 -29.29
N MET A 375 -7.15 -49.09 -30.61
CA MET A 375 -8.03 -48.05 -31.20
C MET A 375 -9.49 -48.27 -30.79
N VAL A 376 -10.17 -47.21 -30.31
CA VAL A 376 -11.62 -47.03 -30.47
C VAL A 376 -11.92 -45.55 -30.69
N GLU A 377 -12.29 -45.18 -31.92
CA GLU A 377 -13.12 -43.98 -32.14
C GLU A 377 -14.55 -44.28 -31.69
N LEU A 378 -15.27 -43.29 -31.15
CA LEU A 378 -16.71 -43.20 -31.36
C LEU A 378 -17.20 -41.75 -31.23
N THR A 379 -18.15 -41.39 -32.09
CA THR A 379 -18.62 -40.02 -32.32
C THR A 379 -20.01 -39.78 -31.73
N ASN A 380 -20.28 -38.57 -31.24
CA ASN A 380 -21.54 -37.79 -31.34
C ASN A 380 -21.34 -36.45 -30.59
N SER A 381 -21.71 -35.25 -31.06
CA SER A 381 -22.81 -34.71 -31.88
C SER A 381 -23.99 -34.14 -31.06
N GLY A 382 -24.63 -33.07 -31.57
CA GLY A 382 -25.50 -32.15 -30.81
C GLY A 382 -24.72 -30.91 -30.34
N VAL A 383 -24.82 -29.69 -30.89
CA VAL A 383 -25.95 -28.91 -31.47
C VAL A 383 -26.97 -28.51 -30.40
N GLY A 384 -27.02 -27.22 -30.06
CA GLY A 384 -27.85 -26.68 -28.98
C GLY A 384 -27.76 -25.16 -28.80
N SER A 385 -28.06 -24.38 -29.84
CA SER A 385 -28.24 -22.92 -29.73
C SER A 385 -29.61 -22.57 -29.13
N PHE A 386 -29.75 -21.53 -28.30
CA PHE A 386 -30.92 -20.61 -28.37
C PHE A 386 -30.75 -19.26 -27.61
N THR A 387 -31.14 -18.19 -28.31
CA THR A 387 -31.65 -16.86 -27.86
C THR A 387 -31.28 -16.23 -26.51
N ARG A 388 -30.51 -15.14 -26.64
CA ARG A 388 -30.70 -13.80 -26.03
C ARG A 388 -32.17 -13.31 -26.00
N ALA A 389 -32.63 -12.74 -24.88
CA ALA A 389 -33.75 -11.78 -24.81
C ALA A 389 -33.76 -11.03 -23.46
N ALA A 390 -34.42 -9.85 -23.43
CA ALA A 390 -34.56 -8.90 -22.30
C ALA A 390 -33.24 -8.30 -21.78
#